data_AF-A0A519QTT3-F1
#
_entry.id   AF-A0A519QTT3-F1
#
_cell.length_a   1.000
_cell.length_b   1.000
_cell.length_c   1.000
_cell.angle_alpha   90.00
_cell.angle_beta   90.00
_cell.angle_gamma   90.00
#
_symmetry.space_group_name_H-M   'P 1'
#
loop_
_entity.id
_entity.type
_entity.pdbx_description
1 polymer ?
#
loop_
_entity_poly.entity_id
_entity_poly.type
_entity_poly.pdbx_seq_one_letter_code
_entity_poly.pdbx_strand_id
1 'polypeptide(L)'
;MTLRLRDIGAGLIFASLAIAGYPAFAEVSEATKTVAMTASAPQPSFVAADFTVPTLIEGPGFKLVPLGPDLVKVDFDAYMSSIEHLQRTFSRSDRWPRQGITDADALRDMENEQSRFAGRKSFAYAVLTPDGKRERGSVYVSPSPVKGHDATVRMWVTKADYDAGFDAELYKWVTAWVQKDWPFKSVVYPGRSIEWATWDSMVAASKAGPAVSK
;
A
#
# COMPACT_ATOMS: atom_id res chain seq x y z
N MET A 1 -10.23 44.52 -53.70
CA MET A 1 -11.11 44.59 -54.89
C MET A 1 -11.17 43.15 -55.40
N THR A 2 -12.17 42.33 -55.02
CA THR A 2 -13.51 42.15 -55.61
C THR A 2 -14.33 41.27 -54.63
N LEU A 3 -15.41 41.78 -53.99
CA LEU A 3 -16.85 41.42 -54.13
C LEU A 3 -17.17 39.90 -54.10
N ARG A 4 -17.96 39.37 -53.13
CA ARG A 4 -19.45 39.32 -52.94
C ARG A 4 -19.82 37.80 -52.77
N LEU A 5 -20.91 37.30 -52.17
CA LEU A 5 -22.33 37.66 -52.04
C LEU A 5 -22.95 36.66 -51.00
N ARG A 6 -23.69 37.10 -49.96
CA ARG A 6 -25.18 37.02 -49.73
C ARG A 6 -25.79 35.61 -49.58
N ASP A 7 -26.93 35.37 -48.93
CA ASP A 7 -27.85 36.09 -48.02
C ASP A 7 -28.88 35.05 -47.50
N ILE A 8 -29.33 35.25 -46.25
CA ILE A 8 -30.72 35.25 -45.74
C ILE A 8 -31.67 34.06 -46.05
N GLY A 9 -32.25 33.50 -44.99
CA GLY A 9 -33.52 32.75 -45.01
C GLY A 9 -34.40 33.10 -43.80
N ALA A 10 -35.64 33.49 -44.06
CA ALA A 10 -36.67 33.92 -43.11
C ALA A 10 -37.85 32.93 -43.12
N GLY A 11 -38.66 32.93 -42.04
CA GLY A 11 -40.09 32.58 -42.13
C GLY A 11 -40.63 31.60 -41.09
N LEU A 12 -41.44 32.13 -40.15
CA LEU A 12 -42.32 31.42 -39.22
C LEU A 12 -43.77 31.47 -39.76
N ILE A 13 -44.55 30.39 -39.72
CA ILE A 13 -46.03 30.42 -39.63
C ILE A 13 -46.56 29.21 -38.85
N PHE A 14 -47.52 29.46 -37.95
CA PHE A 14 -48.32 28.53 -37.14
C PHE A 14 -49.64 28.15 -37.85
N ALA A 15 -50.16 26.93 -37.63
CA ALA A 15 -51.60 26.61 -37.66
C ALA A 15 -51.92 25.30 -36.92
N SER A 16 -53.11 25.23 -36.31
CA SER A 16 -53.57 24.26 -35.31
C SER A 16 -54.61 23.24 -35.83
N LEU A 17 -54.80 22.15 -35.06
CA LEU A 17 -56.08 21.54 -34.57
C LEU A 17 -56.43 20.06 -34.96
N ALA A 18 -56.60 19.23 -33.89
CA ALA A 18 -57.63 18.18 -33.63
C ALA A 18 -57.65 16.80 -34.39
N ILE A 19 -58.06 15.61 -33.87
CA ILE A 19 -58.45 14.91 -32.59
C ILE A 19 -58.37 13.37 -32.88
N ALA A 20 -58.29 12.53 -31.82
CA ALA A 20 -58.79 11.14 -31.65
C ALA A 20 -57.85 9.93 -31.84
N GLY A 21 -57.79 9.08 -30.79
CA GLY A 21 -57.72 7.62 -30.93
C GLY A 21 -56.56 6.91 -30.21
N TYR A 22 -56.74 6.54 -28.94
CA TYR A 22 -55.97 5.47 -28.27
C TYR A 22 -56.59 4.10 -28.63
N PRO A 23 -55.82 2.99 -28.68
CA PRO A 23 -55.41 2.32 -27.43
C PRO A 23 -54.00 1.73 -27.36
N ALA A 24 -53.48 1.77 -26.13
CA ALA A 24 -52.76 0.72 -25.41
C ALA A 24 -51.68 -0.08 -26.14
N PHE A 25 -50.42 0.29 -25.92
CA PHE A 25 -49.35 -0.69 -25.71
C PHE A 25 -48.40 -0.23 -24.60
N ALA A 26 -48.32 -1.10 -23.59
CA ALA A 26 -47.20 -1.39 -22.68
C ALA A 26 -46.43 -0.21 -22.07
N GLU A 27 -46.78 0.06 -20.82
CA GLU A 27 -45.91 0.62 -19.79
C GLU A 27 -44.69 -0.32 -19.60
N VAL A 28 -43.48 0.15 -19.90
CA VAL A 28 -42.26 -0.39 -19.31
C VAL A 28 -41.57 0.76 -18.60
N SER A 29 -41.86 0.88 -17.31
CA SER A 29 -41.13 1.73 -16.39
C SER A 29 -39.75 1.12 -16.16
N GLU A 30 -38.74 1.58 -16.89
CA GLU A 30 -37.34 1.33 -16.54
C GLU A 30 -36.95 2.34 -15.46
N ALA A 31 -37.19 1.94 -14.20
CA ALA A 31 -36.66 2.63 -13.04
C ALA A 31 -35.13 2.62 -13.12
N THR A 32 -34.54 3.76 -13.49
CA THR A 32 -33.10 3.98 -13.44
C THR A 32 -32.66 3.91 -11.98
N LYS A 33 -32.07 2.78 -11.58
CA LYS A 33 -31.50 2.61 -10.24
C LYS A 33 -30.19 3.39 -10.21
N THR A 34 -30.26 4.66 -9.84
CA THR A 34 -29.08 5.46 -9.50
C THR A 34 -28.44 4.84 -8.27
N VAL A 35 -27.41 4.01 -8.47
CA VAL A 35 -26.52 3.60 -7.39
C VAL A 35 -25.69 4.82 -7.05
N ALA A 36 -26.10 5.55 -6.02
CA ALA A 36 -25.25 6.55 -5.39
C ALA A 36 -23.95 5.85 -4.97
N MET A 37 -22.85 6.12 -5.68
CA MET A 37 -21.52 5.85 -5.18
C MET A 37 -21.33 6.78 -3.98
N THR A 38 -21.63 6.29 -2.78
CA THR A 38 -21.13 6.90 -1.56
C THR A 38 -19.61 6.85 -1.65
N ALA A 39 -18.99 7.95 -2.06
CA ALA A 39 -17.56 8.15 -1.89
C ALA A 39 -17.27 7.94 -0.40
N SER A 40 -16.55 6.87 -0.06
CA SER A 40 -16.05 6.71 1.31
C SER A 40 -15.24 7.95 1.64
N ALA A 41 -15.49 8.54 2.81
CA ALA A 41 -14.66 9.60 3.35
C ALA A 41 -13.17 9.17 3.27
N PRO A 42 -12.24 10.07 2.90
CA PRO A 42 -10.83 9.73 2.81
C PRO A 42 -10.38 9.14 4.15
N GLN A 43 -9.82 7.93 4.12
CA GLN A 43 -9.26 7.34 5.33
C GLN A 43 -8.16 8.27 5.86
N PRO A 44 -8.10 8.52 7.18
CA PRO A 44 -7.03 9.32 7.75
C PRO A 44 -5.67 8.68 7.43
N SER A 45 -4.68 9.51 7.11
CA SER A 45 -3.31 9.05 6.87
C SER A 45 -2.75 8.36 8.11
N PHE A 46 -1.84 7.40 7.92
CA PHE A 46 -1.27 6.61 9.01
C PHE A 46 -0.52 7.47 10.05
N VAL A 47 0.09 8.55 9.58
CA VAL A 47 0.78 9.56 10.40
C VAL A 47 0.22 10.94 10.06
N ALA A 48 0.25 11.86 11.03
CA ALA A 48 -0.25 13.23 10.89
C ALA A 48 0.38 13.96 9.67
N ALA A 49 -0.34 14.88 9.03
CA ALA A 49 0.11 15.50 7.78
C ALA A 49 1.42 16.30 7.92
N ASP A 50 1.68 16.86 9.11
CA ASP A 50 2.87 17.63 9.47
C ASP A 50 4.05 16.75 9.93
N PHE A 51 3.84 15.46 10.15
CA PHE A 51 4.94 14.54 10.45
C PHE A 51 5.84 14.35 9.21
N THR A 52 7.12 14.69 9.37
CA THR A 52 8.12 14.47 8.32
C THR A 52 8.57 13.02 8.34
N VAL A 53 8.15 12.26 7.33
CA VAL A 53 8.55 10.85 7.19
C VAL A 53 10.02 10.81 6.76
N PRO A 54 10.90 10.11 7.48
CA PRO A 54 12.31 10.00 7.10
C PRO A 54 12.48 9.36 5.71
N THR A 55 13.37 9.89 4.87
CA THR A 55 13.66 9.35 3.52
C THR A 55 15.12 8.96 3.32
N LEU A 56 15.98 9.29 4.28
CA LEU A 56 17.34 8.78 4.39
C LEU A 56 17.68 8.72 5.88
N ILE A 57 18.05 7.54 6.35
CA ILE A 57 18.46 7.33 7.74
C ILE A 57 19.81 6.61 7.74
N GLU A 58 20.81 7.19 8.39
CA GLU A 58 22.12 6.58 8.55
C GLU A 58 22.15 5.75 9.84
N GLY A 59 22.51 4.48 9.70
CA GLY A 59 22.76 3.55 10.80
C GLY A 59 24.24 3.17 10.88
N PRO A 60 24.64 2.40 11.91
CA PRO A 60 26.01 1.91 12.02
C PRO A 60 26.30 0.89 10.91
N GLY A 61 26.96 1.33 9.84
CA GLY A 61 27.35 0.48 8.71
C GLY A 61 26.21 0.10 7.76
N PHE A 62 25.13 0.87 7.74
CA PHE A 62 24.03 0.74 6.77
C PHE A 62 23.28 2.06 6.63
N LYS A 63 22.39 2.14 5.64
CA LYS A 63 21.41 3.23 5.51
C LYS A 63 20.03 2.68 5.17
N LEU A 64 18.99 3.37 5.62
CA LEU A 64 17.61 3.10 5.21
C LEU A 64 17.18 4.16 4.19
N VAL A 65 16.61 3.70 3.08
CA VAL A 65 15.99 4.55 2.05
C VAL A 65 14.65 3.93 1.64
N PRO A 66 13.63 4.72 1.25
CA PRO A 66 12.35 4.19 0.79
C PRO A 66 12.52 3.20 -0.36
N LEU A 67 11.78 2.08 -0.31
CA LEU A 67 11.68 1.18 -1.45
C LEU A 67 10.93 1.87 -2.61
N GLY A 68 11.39 1.61 -3.83
CA GLY A 68 10.85 2.17 -5.06
C GLY A 68 11.57 1.65 -6.30
N PRO A 69 11.08 2.02 -7.51
CA PRO A 69 11.56 1.45 -8.77
C PRO A 69 13.09 1.49 -8.96
N ASP A 70 13.74 2.54 -8.46
CA ASP A 70 15.21 2.70 -8.56
C ASP A 70 16.00 1.59 -7.83
N LEU A 71 15.37 0.89 -6.88
CA LEU A 71 15.99 -0.18 -6.11
C LEU A 71 15.57 -1.58 -6.57
N VAL A 72 14.72 -1.72 -7.60
CA VAL A 72 14.12 -3.00 -7.99
C VAL A 72 15.15 -4.11 -8.16
N LYS A 73 16.27 -3.82 -8.83
CA LYS A 73 17.31 -4.81 -9.04
C LYS A 73 18.03 -5.19 -7.73
N VAL A 74 18.30 -4.21 -6.88
CA VAL A 74 19.04 -4.39 -5.64
C VAL A 74 18.22 -5.21 -4.64
N ASP A 75 16.93 -4.91 -4.51
CA ASP A 75 15.97 -5.67 -3.69
C ASP A 75 15.76 -7.09 -4.24
N PHE A 76 15.54 -7.20 -5.56
CA PHE A 76 15.39 -8.50 -6.24
C PHE A 76 16.57 -9.43 -5.98
N ASP A 77 17.80 -8.94 -6.19
CA ASP A 77 19.02 -9.72 -5.94
C ASP A 77 19.09 -10.15 -4.45
N ALA A 78 18.67 -9.29 -3.53
CA ALA A 78 18.68 -9.57 -2.09
C ALA A 78 17.68 -10.67 -1.69
N TYR A 79 16.38 -10.54 -2.00
CA TYR A 79 15.41 -11.54 -1.57
C TYR A 79 15.54 -12.86 -2.34
N MET A 80 15.97 -12.83 -3.61
CA MET A 80 16.17 -14.05 -4.40
C MET A 80 17.35 -14.88 -3.91
N SER A 81 18.36 -14.25 -3.32
CA SER A 81 19.47 -14.96 -2.65
C SER A 81 19.05 -15.72 -1.39
N SER A 82 17.85 -15.43 -0.86
CA SER A 82 17.46 -15.78 0.51
C SER A 82 16.12 -16.49 0.59
N ILE A 83 15.67 -17.16 -0.48
CA ILE A 83 14.29 -17.65 -0.59
C ILE A 83 13.87 -18.52 0.59
N GLU A 84 14.53 -19.64 0.82
CA GLU A 84 14.18 -20.58 1.89
C GLU A 84 14.20 -19.93 3.27
N HIS A 85 15.17 -19.03 3.50
CA HIS A 85 15.29 -18.29 4.75
C HIS A 85 14.09 -17.37 4.97
N LEU A 86 13.74 -16.55 3.98
CA LEU A 86 12.65 -15.59 4.07
C LEU A 86 11.28 -16.27 4.15
N GLN A 87 11.11 -17.38 3.43
CA GLN A 87 9.92 -18.22 3.51
C GLN A 87 9.68 -18.75 4.93
N ARG A 88 10.75 -19.10 5.67
CA ARG A 88 10.64 -19.60 7.05
C ARG A 88 10.49 -18.50 8.08
N THR A 89 11.23 -17.42 7.94
CA THR A 89 11.43 -16.43 9.02
C THR A 89 10.54 -15.19 8.88
N PHE A 90 10.22 -14.78 7.65
CA PHE A 90 9.55 -13.52 7.39
C PHE A 90 8.14 -13.66 6.79
N SER A 91 8.01 -14.34 5.66
CA SER A 91 6.73 -14.49 4.98
C SER A 91 5.91 -15.65 5.54
N ARG A 92 6.57 -16.65 6.12
CA ARG A 92 5.95 -17.86 6.68
C ARG A 92 5.05 -18.55 5.66
N SER A 93 5.50 -18.54 4.40
CA SER A 93 4.76 -18.99 3.22
C SER A 93 5.74 -19.30 2.08
N ASP A 94 5.37 -20.24 1.22
CA ASP A 94 6.06 -20.58 -0.03
C ASP A 94 5.76 -19.60 -1.19
N ARG A 95 4.84 -18.65 -1.00
CA ARG A 95 4.38 -17.74 -2.06
C ARG A 95 5.37 -16.62 -2.37
N TRP A 96 6.10 -16.15 -1.35
CA TRP A 96 7.10 -15.10 -1.50
C TRP A 96 8.26 -15.28 -0.50
N PRO A 97 9.50 -15.00 -0.90
CA PRO A 97 9.91 -14.96 -2.31
C PRO A 97 9.84 -16.39 -2.90
N ARG A 98 9.88 -16.53 -4.22
CA ARG A 98 9.91 -17.84 -4.88
C ARG A 98 10.67 -17.75 -6.20
N GLN A 99 11.09 -18.89 -6.72
CA GLN A 99 11.64 -18.96 -8.07
C GLN A 99 10.61 -18.51 -9.11
N GLY A 100 11.08 -17.89 -10.19
CA GLY A 100 10.24 -17.44 -11.30
C GLY A 100 9.44 -16.16 -11.05
N ILE A 101 9.80 -15.34 -10.05
CA ILE A 101 9.34 -13.94 -10.01
C ILE A 101 9.95 -13.22 -11.22
N THR A 102 9.09 -12.55 -11.99
CA THR A 102 9.53 -11.82 -13.19
C THR A 102 9.99 -10.40 -12.84
N ASP A 103 10.86 -9.82 -13.67
CA ASP A 103 11.28 -8.42 -13.54
C ASP A 103 10.08 -7.46 -13.49
N ALA A 104 9.03 -7.77 -14.27
CA ALA A 104 7.80 -6.98 -14.31
C ALA A 104 7.01 -7.06 -12.99
N ASP A 105 6.96 -8.23 -12.36
CA ASP A 105 6.30 -8.38 -11.05
C ASP A 105 7.12 -7.72 -9.94
N ALA A 106 8.45 -7.81 -9.99
CA ALA A 106 9.35 -7.13 -9.06
C ALA A 106 9.23 -5.61 -9.16
N LEU A 107 9.19 -5.07 -10.39
CA LEU A 107 8.97 -3.64 -10.61
C LEU A 107 7.61 -3.19 -10.10
N ARG A 108 6.54 -3.96 -10.37
CA ARG A 108 5.20 -3.65 -9.86
C ARG A 108 5.15 -3.62 -8.33
N ASP A 109 5.87 -4.50 -7.66
CA ASP A 109 5.96 -4.48 -6.19
C ASP A 109 6.62 -3.19 -5.69
N MET A 110 7.72 -2.76 -6.33
CA MET A 110 8.38 -1.49 -6.02
C MET A 110 7.52 -0.26 -6.31
N GLU A 111 6.77 -0.24 -7.41
CA GLU A 111 5.80 0.82 -7.71
C GLU A 111 4.69 0.89 -6.64
N ASN A 112 4.22 -0.27 -6.18
CA ASN A 112 3.24 -0.36 -5.10
C ASN A 112 3.81 0.17 -3.77
N GLU A 113 5.05 -0.17 -3.42
CA GLU A 113 5.72 0.35 -2.22
C GLU A 113 5.88 1.88 -2.29
N GLN A 114 6.35 2.41 -3.42
CA GLN A 114 6.47 3.85 -3.64
C GLN A 114 5.12 4.56 -3.51
N SER A 115 4.06 4.00 -4.11
CA SER A 115 2.71 4.56 -4.03
C SER A 115 2.15 4.55 -2.60
N ARG A 116 2.37 3.47 -1.83
CA ARG A 116 1.98 3.40 -0.43
C ARG A 116 2.75 4.38 0.45
N PHE A 117 4.04 4.56 0.18
CA PHE A 117 4.90 5.51 0.89
C PHE A 117 4.44 6.95 0.64
N ALA A 118 4.28 7.34 -0.64
CA ALA A 118 3.79 8.66 -1.03
C ALA A 118 2.38 8.95 -0.49
N GLY A 119 1.51 7.93 -0.50
CA GLY A 119 0.17 8.00 0.06
C GLY A 119 0.11 7.93 1.59
N ARG A 120 1.24 7.86 2.31
CA ARG A 120 1.32 7.76 3.77
C ARG A 120 0.46 6.61 4.34
N LYS A 121 0.39 5.49 3.61
CA LYS A 121 -0.39 4.29 3.97
C LYS A 121 0.46 3.28 4.75
N SER A 122 1.73 3.17 4.35
CA SER A 122 2.77 2.35 5.00
C SER A 122 4.12 2.81 4.48
N PHE A 123 5.18 2.53 5.23
CA PHE A 123 6.52 2.97 4.90
C PHE A 123 7.46 1.78 4.84
N ALA A 124 7.95 1.46 3.65
CA ALA A 124 8.88 0.38 3.41
C ALA A 124 10.26 0.95 3.06
N TYR A 125 11.29 0.43 3.69
CA TYR A 125 12.67 0.89 3.56
C TYR A 125 13.59 -0.26 3.21
N ALA A 126 14.42 -0.08 2.17
CA ALA A 126 15.57 -0.93 1.92
C ALA A 126 16.65 -0.63 2.96
N VAL A 127 17.25 -1.67 3.54
CA VAL A 127 18.43 -1.59 4.41
C VAL A 127 19.66 -1.84 3.56
N LEU A 128 20.28 -0.77 3.09
CA LEU A 128 21.40 -0.83 2.16
C LEU A 128 22.74 -0.83 2.89
N THR A 129 23.76 -1.41 2.26
CA THR A 129 25.16 -1.10 2.58
C THR A 129 25.41 0.41 2.47
N PRO A 130 26.45 0.97 3.14
CA PRO A 130 26.69 2.42 3.12
C PRO A 130 26.86 2.97 1.69
N ASP A 131 27.53 2.22 0.82
CA ASP A 131 27.72 2.55 -0.59
C ASP A 131 26.46 2.39 -1.46
N GLY A 132 25.37 1.84 -0.91
CA GLY A 132 24.09 1.64 -1.59
C GLY A 132 24.07 0.51 -2.62
N LYS A 133 25.15 -0.26 -2.75
CA LYS A 133 25.29 -1.26 -3.84
C LYS A 133 24.57 -2.57 -3.56
N ARG A 134 24.28 -2.87 -2.29
CA ARG A 134 23.65 -4.13 -1.88
C ARG A 134 22.60 -3.87 -0.82
N GLU A 135 21.47 -4.54 -0.96
CA GLU A 135 20.47 -4.61 0.10
C GLU A 135 20.78 -5.78 1.03
N ARG A 136 20.73 -5.48 2.33
CA ARG A 136 20.97 -6.41 3.43
C ARG A 136 19.67 -6.93 4.03
N GLY A 137 18.55 -6.29 3.73
CA GLY A 137 17.27 -6.49 4.37
C GLY A 137 16.30 -5.36 4.07
N SER A 138 15.08 -5.46 4.58
CA SER A 138 14.09 -4.38 4.50
C SER A 138 13.33 -4.22 5.82
N VAL A 139 12.82 -3.01 6.06
CA VAL A 139 12.02 -2.63 7.23
C VAL A 139 10.69 -2.03 6.77
N TYR A 140 9.59 -2.54 7.32
CA TYR A 140 8.24 -2.12 6.99
C TYR A 140 7.56 -1.58 8.24
N VAL A 141 7.09 -0.35 8.17
CA VAL A 141 6.31 0.33 9.21
C VAL A 141 4.89 0.54 8.68
N SER A 142 3.91 -0.16 9.24
CA SER A 142 2.52 -0.13 8.76
C SER A 142 1.52 0.03 9.90
N PRO A 143 0.29 0.49 9.63
CA PRO A 143 -0.79 0.48 10.62
C PRO A 143 -0.97 -0.92 11.20
N SER A 144 -1.19 -1.00 12.51
CA SER A 144 -1.53 -2.28 13.12
C SER A 144 -2.93 -2.73 12.73
N PRO A 145 -3.12 -4.00 12.31
CA PRO A 145 -4.45 -4.60 12.15
C PRO A 145 -5.09 -4.99 13.48
N VAL A 146 -4.35 -4.94 14.59
CA VAL A 146 -4.79 -5.29 15.94
C VAL A 146 -5.02 -4.02 16.75
N LYS A 147 -6.22 -3.89 17.33
CA LYS A 147 -6.59 -2.75 18.19
C LYS A 147 -5.65 -2.65 19.40
N GLY A 148 -5.32 -1.42 19.80
CA GLY A 148 -4.41 -1.16 20.93
C GLY A 148 -2.94 -1.03 20.55
N HIS A 149 -2.59 -1.28 19.29
CA HIS A 149 -1.29 -0.94 18.73
C HIS A 149 -1.47 0.10 17.61
N ASP A 150 -0.56 1.06 17.54
CA ASP A 150 -0.57 2.09 16.51
C ASP A 150 0.07 1.53 15.24
N ALA A 151 1.21 0.85 15.38
CA ALA A 151 2.00 0.35 14.28
C ALA A 151 2.46 -1.10 14.47
N THR A 152 2.58 -1.80 13.35
CA THR A 152 3.33 -3.04 13.23
C THR A 152 4.62 -2.76 12.47
N VAL A 153 5.75 -3.20 13.02
CA VAL A 153 7.04 -3.16 12.33
C VAL A 153 7.50 -4.57 11.99
N ARG A 154 7.69 -4.85 10.71
CA ARG A 154 8.23 -6.11 10.21
C ARG A 154 9.58 -5.85 9.57
N MET A 155 10.49 -6.82 9.65
CA MET A 155 11.79 -6.71 9.02
C MET A 155 12.32 -8.08 8.62
N TRP A 156 13.13 -8.10 7.58
CA TRP A 156 13.92 -9.25 7.19
C TRP A 156 15.33 -8.81 6.84
N VAL A 157 16.27 -9.77 6.87
CA VAL A 157 17.61 -9.61 6.32
C VAL A 157 17.91 -10.76 5.37
N THR A 158 18.91 -10.60 4.51
CA THR A 158 19.37 -11.72 3.68
C THR A 158 19.89 -12.85 4.57
N LYS A 159 19.89 -14.09 4.06
CA LYS A 159 20.44 -15.24 4.80
C LYS A 159 21.90 -15.02 5.19
N ALA A 160 22.69 -14.42 4.30
CA ALA A 160 24.09 -14.12 4.57
C ALA A 160 24.26 -13.09 5.70
N ASP A 161 23.45 -12.02 5.72
CA ASP A 161 23.49 -11.03 6.79
C ASP A 161 22.91 -11.58 8.11
N TYR A 162 21.92 -12.47 8.05
CA TYR A 162 21.41 -13.20 9.21
C TYR A 162 22.52 -14.04 9.86
N ASP A 163 23.23 -14.85 9.07
CA ASP A 163 24.31 -15.71 9.55
C ASP A 163 25.48 -14.90 10.13
N ALA A 164 25.68 -13.68 9.64
CA ALA A 164 26.66 -12.73 10.16
C ALA A 164 26.21 -12.01 11.46
N GLY A 165 25.00 -12.28 11.96
CA GLY A 165 24.46 -11.68 13.19
C GLY A 165 23.77 -10.32 13.01
N PHE A 166 23.67 -9.82 11.78
CA PHE A 166 23.14 -8.48 11.52
C PHE A 166 21.65 -8.35 11.87
N ASP A 167 20.87 -9.43 11.80
CA ASP A 167 19.43 -9.40 12.12
C ASP A 167 19.16 -8.85 13.54
N ALA A 168 19.92 -9.31 14.52
CA ALA A 168 19.79 -8.88 15.91
C ALA A 168 20.24 -7.42 16.11
N GLU A 169 21.30 -7.01 15.42
CA GLU A 169 21.78 -5.62 15.42
C GLU A 169 20.76 -4.67 14.81
N LEU A 170 20.23 -5.03 13.63
CA LEU A 170 19.20 -4.26 12.94
C LEU A 170 17.93 -4.17 13.78
N TYR A 171 17.48 -5.27 14.39
CA TYR A 171 16.29 -5.24 15.24
C TYR A 171 16.44 -4.26 16.40
N LYS A 172 17.54 -4.35 17.16
CA LYS A 172 17.83 -3.45 18.26
C LYS A 172 17.84 -1.99 17.80
N TRP A 173 18.50 -1.72 16.67
CA TRP A 173 18.60 -0.36 16.12
C TRP A 173 17.25 0.17 15.64
N VAL A 174 16.48 -0.62 14.90
CA VAL A 174 15.16 -0.23 14.38
C VAL A 174 14.18 0.03 15.52
N THR A 175 14.23 -0.76 16.59
CA THR A 175 13.39 -0.50 17.78
C THR A 175 13.71 0.87 18.40
N ALA A 176 15.00 1.19 18.58
CA ALA A 176 15.41 2.49 19.11
C ALA A 176 15.06 3.65 18.17
N TRP A 177 15.26 3.48 16.86
CA TRP A 177 14.90 4.47 15.84
C TRP A 177 13.39 4.74 15.82
N VAL A 178 12.56 3.69 15.80
CA VAL A 178 11.10 3.82 15.81
C VAL A 178 10.62 4.50 17.10
N GLN A 179 11.15 4.10 18.26
CA GLN A 179 10.78 4.71 19.53
C GLN A 179 11.12 6.21 19.60
N LYS A 180 12.23 6.62 18.98
CA LYS A 180 12.74 7.99 19.07
C LYS A 180 12.09 8.92 18.04
N ASP A 181 11.99 8.48 16.80
CA ASP A 181 11.73 9.37 15.67
C ASP A 181 10.30 9.26 15.13
N TRP A 182 9.54 8.22 15.51
CA TRP A 182 8.16 8.03 15.06
C TRP A 182 7.13 8.42 16.13
N PRO A 183 5.91 8.84 15.74
CA PRO A 183 4.93 9.38 16.67
C PRO A 183 4.10 8.30 17.40
N PHE A 184 4.51 7.03 17.33
CA PHE A 184 3.74 5.91 17.83
C PHE A 184 3.96 5.72 19.33
N LYS A 185 2.87 5.45 20.06
CA LYS A 185 2.90 5.11 21.49
C LYS A 185 3.04 3.60 21.69
N SER A 186 2.44 2.81 20.81
CA SER A 186 2.38 1.35 20.91
C SER A 186 2.78 0.72 19.59
N VAL A 187 3.94 0.07 19.56
CA VAL A 187 4.49 -0.59 18.37
C VAL A 187 4.73 -2.07 18.69
N VAL A 188 4.40 -2.93 17.75
CA VAL A 188 4.60 -4.37 17.87
C VAL A 188 5.49 -4.90 16.74
N TYR A 189 6.33 -5.87 17.08
CA TYR A 189 7.28 -6.52 16.17
C TYR A 189 6.96 -8.03 16.12
N PRO A 190 6.01 -8.47 15.28
CA PRO A 190 5.64 -9.87 15.18
C PRO A 190 6.81 -10.78 14.82
N GLY A 191 6.89 -11.92 15.51
CA GLY A 191 8.03 -12.84 15.44
C GLY A 191 9.26 -12.41 16.24
N ARG A 192 9.18 -11.29 16.98
CA ARG A 192 10.27 -10.74 17.79
C ARG A 192 9.79 -10.35 19.18
N SER A 193 9.02 -9.27 19.29
CA SER A 193 8.44 -8.81 20.56
C SER A 193 7.19 -9.58 20.96
N ILE A 194 6.60 -10.31 20.00
CA ILE A 194 5.43 -11.16 20.19
C ILE A 194 5.56 -12.38 19.28
N GLU A 195 5.27 -13.56 19.81
CA GLU A 195 5.30 -14.80 19.03
C GLU A 195 4.25 -14.79 17.92
N TRP A 196 4.60 -15.38 16.78
CA TRP A 196 3.74 -15.38 15.59
C TRP A 196 2.37 -15.99 15.84
N ALA A 197 2.30 -17.10 16.57
CA ALA A 197 1.03 -17.76 16.87
C ALA A 197 0.09 -16.84 17.69
N THR A 198 0.65 -16.11 18.66
CA THR A 198 -0.10 -15.14 19.45
C THR A 198 -0.56 -13.97 18.59
N TRP A 199 0.35 -13.42 17.77
CA TRP A 199 0.01 -12.32 16.86
C TRP A 199 -1.09 -12.71 15.86
N ASP A 200 -0.99 -13.86 15.22
CA ASP A 200 -1.97 -14.34 14.25
C ASP A 200 -3.35 -14.53 14.88
N SER A 201 -3.40 -15.02 16.13
CA SER A 201 -4.65 -15.14 16.90
C SER A 201 -5.28 -13.77 17.16
N MET A 202 -4.48 -12.76 17.52
CA MET A 202 -4.96 -11.38 17.74
C MET A 202 -5.48 -10.74 16.45
N VAL A 203 -4.79 -10.99 15.32
CA VAL A 203 -5.24 -10.53 13.99
C VAL A 203 -6.56 -11.18 13.60
N ALA A 204 -6.70 -12.49 13.80
CA ALA A 204 -7.94 -13.21 13.51
C ALA A 204 -9.11 -12.69 14.35
N ALA A 205 -8.89 -12.48 15.65
CA ALA A 205 -9.89 -11.91 16.55
C ALA A 205 -10.30 -10.47 16.14
N SER A 206 -9.34 -9.65 15.69
CA SER A 206 -9.60 -8.28 15.25
C SER A 206 -10.46 -8.22 13.97
N LYS A 207 -10.34 -9.23 13.09
CA LYS A 207 -11.16 -9.37 11.87
C LYS A 207 -12.58 -9.86 12.15
N ALA A 208 -12.76 -10.69 13.18
CA ALA A 208 -14.07 -11.25 13.53
C ALA A 208 -15.06 -10.20 14.09
N GLY A 209 -14.56 -9.04 14.53
CA GLY A 209 -15.36 -8.01 15.20
C GLY A 209 -15.74 -8.41 16.64
N PRO A 210 -16.34 -7.51 17.44
CA PRO A 210 -16.85 -7.90 18.76
C PRO A 210 -17.95 -8.95 18.60
N ALA A 211 -17.87 -10.05 19.36
CA ALA A 211 -18.97 -10.99 19.46
C ALA A 211 -20.20 -10.24 19.99
N VAL A 212 -21.28 -10.22 19.21
CA VAL A 212 -22.55 -9.67 19.66
C VAL A 212 -23.13 -10.63 20.69
N SER A 213 -22.95 -10.32 21.97
CA SER A 213 -23.70 -10.99 23.03
C SER A 213 -25.18 -10.65 22.86
N LYS A 214 -26.00 -11.68 22.66
CA LYS A 214 -27.46 -11.59 22.73
C LYS A 214 -27.94 -11.45 24.16
#